data_AF-A0A0F9N2W9-F1
#
_entry.id   AF-A0A0F9N2W9-F1
#
_cell.length_a   1.000
_cell.length_b   1.000
_cell.length_c   1.000
_cell.angle_alpha   90.00
_cell.angle_beta   90.00
_cell.angle_gamma   90.00
#
_symmetry.space_group_name_H-M   'P 1'
#
loop_
_entity.id
_entity.type
_entity.pdbx_description
1 polymer ?
#
loop_
_entity_poly.entity_id
_entity_poly.type
_entity_poly.pdbx_seq_one_letter_code
_entity_poly.pdbx_strand_id
1 'polypeptide(L)'
;MKRILITGCPRGATKYIYVLLRTLGHSVLFEKMGTRFTVSWKHIKSGYFENPCPENNIECNFDRIIHQVRHPLKVIASMTTLWVMSMNYIGKFVVLPDEIINRNNTVKNCMVAWIGWNKIIEQKADWRYRIEELPEVYEEWCKQLEIPITPMPKIGEVNTRKHLNLSWEDLEKIDKQLAEEIKLMARKYGYKT
;
A
#
# COMPACT_ATOMS: atom_id res chain seq x y z
N MET A 1 24.79 3.20 3.83
CA MET A 1 23.64 4.09 4.08
C MET A 1 22.42 3.21 4.28
N LYS A 2 21.66 3.37 5.37
CA LYS A 2 20.46 2.54 5.63
C LYS A 2 19.40 2.78 4.55
N ARG A 3 18.85 1.71 3.96
CA ARG A 3 17.75 1.75 3.01
C ARG A 3 16.43 1.58 3.73
N ILE A 4 15.50 2.50 3.49
CA ILE A 4 14.18 2.53 4.12
C ILE A 4 13.12 2.36 3.03
N LEU A 5 12.27 1.36 3.21
CA LEU A 5 11.09 1.13 2.39
C LEU A 5 9.86 1.73 3.09
N ILE A 6 9.17 2.68 2.44
CA ILE A 6 7.79 3.00 2.81
C ILE A 6 6.87 2.24 1.86
N THR A 7 6.08 1.33 2.44
CA THR A 7 5.21 0.41 1.68
C THR A 7 3.80 0.42 2.21
N GLY A 8 2.90 -0.18 1.44
CA GLY A 8 1.49 -0.34 1.77
C GLY A 8 0.85 -1.24 0.73
N CYS A 9 -0.41 -1.58 0.94
CA CYS A 9 -1.20 -2.22 -0.11
C CYS A 9 -1.19 -1.36 -1.38
N PRO A 10 -1.15 -1.93 -2.60
CA PRO A 10 -1.32 -1.14 -3.80
C PRO A 10 -2.61 -0.30 -3.71
N ARG A 11 -2.55 0.92 -4.25
CA ARG A 11 -3.58 1.97 -4.08
C ARG A 11 -3.71 2.56 -2.67
N GLY A 12 -2.83 2.18 -1.75
CA GLY A 12 -2.74 2.71 -0.38
C GLY A 12 -2.20 4.13 -0.25
N ALA A 13 -2.15 4.92 -1.33
CA ALA A 13 -1.61 6.30 -1.38
C ALA A 13 -0.08 6.44 -1.22
N THR A 14 0.70 5.44 -1.61
CA THR A 14 2.19 5.52 -1.60
C THR A 14 2.73 6.67 -2.46
N LYS A 15 2.05 7.03 -3.57
CA LYS A 15 2.47 8.16 -4.41
C LYS A 15 2.46 9.50 -3.65
N TYR A 16 1.56 9.69 -2.69
CA TYR A 16 1.53 10.88 -1.86
C TYR A 16 2.81 11.02 -1.04
N ILE A 17 3.27 9.93 -0.40
CA ILE A 17 4.53 9.93 0.37
C ILE A 17 5.75 10.18 -0.50
N TYR A 18 5.76 9.61 -1.71
CA TYR A 18 6.82 9.91 -2.66
C TYR A 18 6.91 11.42 -2.94
N VAL A 19 5.78 12.08 -3.18
CA VAL A 19 5.74 13.54 -3.40
C VAL A 19 6.18 14.28 -2.13
N LEU A 20 5.68 13.89 -0.96
CA LEU A 20 6.05 14.49 0.32
C LEU A 20 7.57 14.45 0.56
N LEU A 21 8.22 13.28 0.40
CA LEU A 21 9.66 13.14 0.57
C LEU A 21 10.46 13.95 -0.45
N ARG A 22 10.00 14.04 -1.71
CA ARG A 22 10.60 14.92 -2.72
C ARG A 22 10.49 16.38 -2.34
N THR A 23 9.34 16.82 -1.83
CA THR A 23 9.11 18.19 -1.37
C THR A 23 9.99 18.54 -0.17
N LEU A 24 10.29 17.58 0.70
CA LEU A 24 11.25 17.72 1.80
C LEU A 24 12.73 17.71 1.35
N GLY A 25 13.00 17.60 0.05
CA GLY A 25 14.35 17.62 -0.51
C GLY A 25 15.09 16.28 -0.44
N HIS A 26 14.41 15.18 -0.13
CA HIS A 26 15.04 13.86 -0.05
C HIS A 26 15.12 13.15 -1.41
N SER A 27 16.23 12.44 -1.63
CA SER A 27 16.39 11.54 -2.76
C SER A 27 15.58 10.25 -2.53
N VAL A 28 14.47 10.13 -3.24
CA VAL A 28 13.51 9.02 -3.14
C VAL A 28 13.17 8.51 -4.54
N LEU A 29 13.05 7.18 -4.68
CA LEU A 29 12.57 6.55 -5.90
C LEU A 29 11.18 5.94 -5.68
N PHE A 30 10.31 6.11 -6.67
CA PHE A 30 8.98 5.52 -6.68
C PHE A 30 8.99 4.20 -7.44
N GLU A 31 8.66 3.12 -6.75
CA GLU A 31 8.64 1.77 -7.32
C GLU A 31 9.95 1.32 -7.99
N LYS A 32 11.08 1.89 -7.56
CA LYS A 32 12.45 1.51 -7.94
C LYS A 32 13.38 1.58 -6.72
N MET A 33 14.47 0.84 -6.77
CA MET A 33 15.56 0.89 -5.79
C MET A 33 16.72 1.73 -6.29
N GLY A 34 17.60 2.16 -5.39
CA GLY A 34 18.83 2.90 -5.75
C GLY A 34 19.11 4.14 -4.90
N THR A 35 18.19 4.53 -4.02
CA THR A 35 18.39 5.64 -3.07
C THR A 35 18.11 5.19 -1.64
N ARG A 36 18.31 6.10 -0.67
CA ARG A 36 17.99 5.86 0.75
C ARG A 36 16.53 5.48 0.95
N PHE A 37 15.61 6.16 0.27
CA PHE A 37 14.18 5.95 0.41
C PHE A 37 13.61 5.31 -0.86
N THR A 38 12.94 4.18 -0.70
CA THR A 38 12.07 3.60 -1.73
C THR A 38 10.64 3.67 -1.26
N VAL A 39 9.76 4.19 -2.11
CA VAL A 39 8.32 4.20 -1.87
C VAL A 39 7.66 3.25 -2.86
N SER A 40 7.20 2.09 -2.39
CA SER A 40 6.68 1.05 -3.27
C SER A 40 5.84 0.02 -2.56
N TRP A 41 4.74 -0.41 -3.20
CA TRP A 41 3.91 -1.49 -2.70
C TRP A 41 4.50 -2.88 -2.96
N LYS A 42 5.29 -3.05 -4.05
CA LYS A 42 5.76 -4.35 -4.55
C LYS A 42 7.09 -4.82 -3.96
N HIS A 43 7.92 -3.91 -3.47
CA HIS A 43 9.27 -4.19 -2.92
C HIS A 43 9.27 -4.88 -1.55
N ILE A 44 8.10 -5.22 -1.00
CA ILE A 44 7.98 -6.03 0.22
C ILE A 44 8.24 -7.53 -0.03
N LYS A 45 8.13 -7.97 -1.29
CA LYS A 45 8.45 -9.33 -1.73
C LYS A 45 9.40 -9.26 -2.90
N SER A 46 10.40 -10.13 -2.89
CA SER A 46 11.23 -10.35 -4.06
C SER A 46 10.51 -11.21 -5.08
N GLY A 47 10.74 -10.96 -6.36
CA GLY A 47 10.17 -11.75 -7.44
C GLY A 47 10.17 -11.00 -8.76
N TYR A 48 9.67 -11.69 -9.80
CA TYR A 48 9.53 -11.13 -11.13
C TYR A 48 8.18 -10.41 -11.27
N PHE A 49 8.21 -9.12 -11.55
CA PHE A 49 7.05 -8.31 -11.87
C PHE A 49 7.00 -8.06 -13.37
N GLU A 50 5.95 -8.54 -14.04
CA GLU A 50 5.77 -8.41 -15.49
C GLU A 50 5.46 -6.95 -15.84
N ASN A 51 6.50 -6.14 -16.04
CA ASN A 51 6.40 -4.78 -16.56
C ASN A 51 6.98 -4.72 -17.98
N PRO A 52 6.45 -3.89 -18.89
CA PRO A 52 7.17 -3.51 -20.12
C PRO A 52 8.46 -2.68 -19.89
N CYS A 53 8.92 -2.49 -18.64
CA CYS A 53 10.15 -1.76 -18.33
C CYS A 53 11.30 -2.74 -18.00
N PRO A 54 12.57 -2.34 -18.20
CA PRO A 54 13.72 -3.25 -18.16
C PRO A 54 14.05 -3.87 -16.78
N GLU A 55 13.54 -3.31 -15.67
CA GLU A 55 13.80 -3.81 -14.31
C GLU A 55 12.59 -4.64 -13.81
N ASN A 56 12.57 -5.92 -14.17
CA ASN A 56 11.49 -6.83 -13.75
C ASN A 56 11.82 -7.63 -12.48
N ASN A 57 13.09 -7.69 -12.08
CA ASN A 57 13.50 -8.35 -10.83
C ASN A 57 13.38 -7.37 -9.66
N ILE A 58 12.47 -7.69 -8.73
CA ILE A 58 12.28 -6.93 -7.50
C ILE A 58 13.15 -7.56 -6.42
N GLU A 59 13.99 -6.74 -5.81
CA GLU A 59 14.74 -7.09 -4.61
C GLU A 59 14.03 -6.55 -3.36
N CYS A 60 14.16 -7.29 -2.25
CA CYS A 60 13.60 -6.92 -0.96
C CYS A 60 14.74 -6.91 0.06
N ASN A 61 15.54 -5.85 0.03
CA ASN A 61 16.66 -5.68 0.94
C ASN A 61 16.64 -4.25 1.51
N PHE A 62 16.01 -4.11 2.67
CA PHE A 62 15.82 -2.84 3.37
C PHE A 62 16.17 -3.03 4.84
N ASP A 63 16.83 -2.03 5.41
CA ASP A 63 17.19 -2.00 6.82
C ASP A 63 16.01 -1.60 7.71
N ARG A 64 15.02 -0.91 7.12
CA ARG A 64 13.78 -0.53 7.80
C ARG A 64 12.59 -0.53 6.83
N ILE A 65 11.44 -0.99 7.30
CA ILE A 65 10.19 -1.08 6.55
C ILE A 65 9.09 -0.36 7.34
N ILE A 66 8.55 0.69 6.73
CA ILE A 66 7.43 1.46 7.26
C ILE A 66 6.15 1.10 6.53
N HIS A 67 5.14 0.64 7.28
CA HIS A 67 3.83 0.25 6.75
C HIS A 67 2.84 1.41 6.81
N GLN A 68 2.55 1.97 5.66
CA GLN A 68 1.42 2.86 5.46
C GLN A 68 0.14 2.07 5.24
N VAL A 69 -0.84 2.26 6.11
CA VAL A 69 -2.22 1.79 5.92
C VAL A 69 -3.14 2.93 5.50
N ARG A 70 -4.22 2.58 4.79
CA ARG A 70 -5.28 3.47 4.32
C ARG A 70 -6.61 2.78 4.54
N HIS A 71 -7.69 3.54 4.72
CA HIS A 71 -9.02 2.99 4.98
C HIS A 71 -9.40 1.88 3.98
N PRO A 72 -9.77 0.66 4.45
CA PRO A 72 -9.93 -0.52 3.60
C PRO A 72 -10.93 -0.31 2.47
N LEU A 73 -12.12 0.24 2.75
CA LEU A 73 -13.14 0.51 1.73
C LEU A 73 -12.59 1.36 0.56
N LYS A 74 -11.79 2.39 0.86
CA LYS A 74 -11.17 3.26 -0.16
C LYS A 74 -10.10 2.50 -0.96
N VAL A 75 -9.31 1.66 -0.30
CA VAL A 75 -8.26 0.88 -0.97
C VAL A 75 -8.87 -0.19 -1.86
N ILE A 76 -9.77 -1.03 -1.32
CA ILE A 76 -10.44 -2.13 -2.02
C ILE A 76 -11.19 -1.58 -3.25
N ALA A 77 -11.97 -0.50 -3.07
CA ALA A 77 -12.65 0.14 -4.20
C ALA A 77 -11.67 0.60 -5.27
N SER A 78 -10.54 1.19 -4.89
CA SER A 78 -9.52 1.64 -5.83
C SER A 78 -8.77 0.49 -6.50
N MET A 79 -8.63 -0.66 -5.83
CA MET A 79 -7.96 -1.86 -6.36
C MET A 79 -8.72 -2.51 -7.51
N THR A 80 -10.03 -2.27 -7.63
CA THR A 80 -10.81 -2.71 -8.80
C THR A 80 -10.25 -2.16 -10.12
N THR A 81 -9.53 -1.03 -10.06
CA THR A 81 -8.88 -0.35 -11.20
C THR A 81 -7.39 -0.70 -11.37
N LEU A 82 -6.86 -1.65 -10.56
CA LEU A 82 -5.49 -2.12 -10.73
C LEU A 82 -5.33 -2.88 -12.05
N TRP A 83 -4.15 -2.76 -12.62
CA TRP A 83 -3.78 -3.47 -13.83
C TRP A 83 -3.66 -4.96 -13.53
N VAL A 84 -4.01 -5.80 -14.51
CA VAL A 84 -3.95 -7.28 -14.38
C VAL A 84 -2.57 -7.73 -13.93
N MET A 85 -1.48 -7.18 -14.47
CA MET A 85 -0.10 -7.50 -14.04
C MET A 85 0.15 -7.26 -12.54
N SER A 86 -0.46 -6.22 -11.96
CA SER A 86 -0.33 -5.96 -10.52
C SER A 86 -1.04 -7.01 -9.69
N MET A 87 -2.22 -7.44 -10.12
CA MET A 87 -2.94 -8.54 -9.47
C MET A 87 -2.26 -9.89 -9.67
N ASN A 88 -1.71 -10.17 -10.86
CA ASN A 88 -0.91 -11.36 -11.10
C ASN A 88 0.28 -11.41 -10.14
N TYR A 89 0.98 -10.30 -9.94
CA TYR A 89 2.09 -10.24 -8.98
C TYR A 89 1.64 -10.51 -7.55
N ILE A 90 0.51 -9.94 -7.12
CA ILE A 90 -0.07 -10.24 -5.79
C ILE A 90 -0.42 -11.73 -5.70
N GLY A 91 -1.02 -12.29 -6.77
CA GLY A 91 -1.41 -13.70 -6.89
C GLY A 91 -0.25 -14.70 -6.75
N LYS A 92 0.99 -14.28 -7.02
CA LYS A 92 2.20 -15.10 -6.75
C LYS A 92 2.43 -15.34 -5.25
N PHE A 93 1.83 -14.52 -4.37
CA PHE A 93 2.08 -14.56 -2.93
C PHE A 93 0.80 -14.65 -2.09
N VAL A 94 -0.36 -14.37 -2.68
CA VAL A 94 -1.68 -14.44 -2.04
C VAL A 94 -2.57 -15.32 -2.90
N VAL A 95 -3.17 -16.35 -2.30
CA VAL A 95 -4.12 -17.23 -3.00
C VAL A 95 -5.40 -16.45 -3.28
N LEU A 96 -5.64 -16.12 -4.55
CA LEU A 96 -6.85 -15.43 -4.99
C LEU A 96 -7.93 -16.48 -5.35
N PRO A 97 -9.22 -16.22 -5.02
CA PRO A 97 -10.29 -17.21 -5.15
C PRO A 97 -10.71 -17.49 -6.60
N ASP A 98 -10.60 -16.52 -7.50
CA ASP A 98 -10.93 -16.69 -8.91
C ASP A 98 -9.64 -16.74 -9.75
N GLU A 99 -9.60 -17.60 -10.78
CA GLU A 99 -8.66 -17.41 -11.89
C GLU A 99 -8.90 -16.00 -12.45
N ILE A 100 -7.84 -15.22 -12.64
CA ILE A 100 -7.95 -13.79 -12.99
C ILE A 100 -8.57 -13.67 -14.39
N ILE A 101 -9.90 -13.62 -14.46
CA ILE A 101 -10.66 -13.57 -15.70
C ILE A 101 -11.05 -12.11 -15.97
N ASN A 102 -10.34 -11.52 -16.93
CA ASN A 102 -10.66 -10.27 -17.64
C ASN A 102 -10.47 -8.91 -16.92
N ARG A 103 -10.50 -7.86 -17.75
CA ARG A 103 -9.96 -6.48 -17.61
C ARG A 103 -10.24 -5.72 -16.30
N ASN A 104 -11.13 -6.19 -15.41
CA ASN A 104 -11.49 -5.53 -14.16
C ASN A 104 -11.40 -6.52 -12.99
N ASN A 105 -10.77 -6.12 -11.89
CA ASN A 105 -10.64 -7.00 -10.72
C ASN A 105 -11.96 -7.03 -9.94
N THR A 106 -12.44 -8.23 -9.62
CA THR A 106 -13.63 -8.38 -8.75
C THR A 106 -13.36 -7.76 -7.38
N VAL A 107 -14.40 -7.23 -6.74
CA VAL A 107 -14.27 -6.70 -5.37
C VAL A 107 -13.83 -7.81 -4.42
N LYS A 108 -14.31 -9.05 -4.62
CA LYS A 108 -13.88 -10.24 -3.86
C LYS A 108 -12.38 -10.49 -3.97
N ASN A 109 -11.80 -10.46 -5.18
CA ASN A 109 -10.34 -10.57 -5.36
C ASN A 109 -9.60 -9.41 -4.69
N CYS A 110 -10.14 -8.19 -4.75
CA CYS A 110 -9.56 -7.03 -4.07
C CYS A 110 -9.59 -7.17 -2.53
N MET A 111 -10.66 -7.75 -1.97
CA MET A 111 -10.78 -8.03 -0.53
C MET A 111 -9.70 -9.01 -0.07
N VAL A 112 -9.56 -10.15 -0.77
CA VAL A 112 -8.54 -11.16 -0.47
C VAL A 112 -7.12 -10.61 -0.65
N ALA A 113 -6.89 -9.90 -1.75
CA ALA A 113 -5.61 -9.24 -2.02
C ALA A 113 -5.26 -8.22 -0.92
N TRP A 114 -6.22 -7.41 -0.46
CA TRP A 114 -6.00 -6.44 0.61
C TRP A 114 -5.61 -7.13 1.93
N ILE A 115 -6.34 -8.18 2.34
CA ILE A 115 -6.03 -8.95 3.55
C ILE A 115 -4.63 -9.57 3.43
N GLY A 116 -4.40 -10.35 2.37
CA GLY A 116 -3.18 -11.12 2.20
C GLY A 116 -1.94 -10.24 2.08
N TRP A 117 -2.02 -9.15 1.31
CA TRP A 117 -0.89 -8.24 1.13
C TRP A 117 -0.55 -7.49 2.41
N ASN A 118 -1.54 -7.01 3.15
CA ASN A 118 -1.27 -6.34 4.42
C ASN A 118 -0.68 -7.32 5.46
N LYS A 119 -1.12 -8.58 5.52
CA LYS A 119 -0.49 -9.61 6.38
C LYS A 119 0.99 -9.80 6.04
N ILE A 120 1.34 -9.84 4.75
CA ILE A 120 2.73 -9.94 4.30
C ILE A 120 3.56 -8.74 4.76
N ILE A 121 3.00 -7.52 4.69
CA ILE A 121 3.69 -6.32 5.16
C ILE A 121 3.85 -6.34 6.68
N GLU A 122 2.81 -6.68 7.44
CA GLU A 122 2.84 -6.72 8.91
C GLU A 122 3.93 -7.65 9.46
N GLN A 123 4.24 -8.74 8.76
CA GLN A 123 5.31 -9.67 9.17
C GLN A 123 6.71 -9.06 9.13
N LYS A 124 6.89 -7.96 8.40
CA LYS A 124 8.19 -7.35 8.12
C LYS A 124 8.31 -5.89 8.55
N ALA A 125 7.19 -5.24 8.83
CA ALA A 125 7.16 -3.82 9.12
C ALA A 125 7.66 -3.54 10.54
N ASP A 126 8.56 -2.57 10.66
CA ASP A 126 9.08 -2.10 11.95
C ASP A 126 8.11 -1.11 12.61
N TRP A 127 7.37 -0.38 11.80
CA TRP A 127 6.42 0.62 12.26
C TRP A 127 5.27 0.80 11.28
N ARG A 128 4.11 1.20 11.80
CA ARG A 128 2.87 1.36 11.02
C ARG A 128 2.19 2.68 11.37
N TYR A 129 1.63 3.33 10.35
CA TYR A 129 0.78 4.52 10.52
C TYR A 129 -0.37 4.54 9.52
N ARG A 130 -1.44 5.27 9.85
CA ARG A 130 -2.54 5.57 8.94
C ARG A 130 -2.21 6.81 8.14
N ILE A 131 -2.31 6.73 6.82
CA ILE A 131 -2.04 7.90 5.95
C ILE A 131 -3.00 9.05 6.22
N GLU A 132 -4.23 8.75 6.62
CA GLU A 132 -5.22 9.77 6.99
C GLU A 132 -4.85 10.54 8.27
N GLU A 133 -3.96 9.99 9.10
CA GLU A 133 -3.50 10.60 10.35
C GLU A 133 -2.03 11.03 10.29
N LEU A 134 -1.46 11.08 9.08
CA LEU A 134 -0.07 11.48 8.91
C LEU A 134 0.23 12.86 9.53
N PRO A 135 -0.62 13.90 9.42
CA PRO A 135 -0.38 15.18 10.09
C PRO A 135 -0.19 15.06 11.60
N GLU A 136 -0.98 14.21 12.25
CA GLU A 136 -0.97 14.00 13.70
C GLU A 136 0.25 13.21 14.16
N VAL A 137 0.72 12.25 13.33
CA VAL A 137 1.91 11.44 13.63
C VAL A 137 3.17 11.93 12.90
N TYR A 138 3.16 13.12 12.31
CA TYR A 138 4.20 13.57 11.39
C TYR A 138 5.59 13.64 12.04
N GLU A 139 5.65 14.14 13.28
CA GLU A 139 6.91 14.20 14.02
C GLU A 139 7.50 12.80 14.24
N GLU A 140 6.67 11.85 14.67
CA GLU A 140 7.09 10.46 14.85
C GLU A 140 7.47 9.83 13.50
N TRP A 141 6.73 10.12 12.43
CA TRP A 141 7.06 9.67 11.09
C TRP A 141 8.45 10.15 10.64
N CYS A 142 8.82 11.41 10.91
CA CYS A 142 10.17 11.93 10.65
C CYS A 142 11.24 11.21 11.48
N LYS A 143 10.98 10.92 12.77
CA LYS A 143 11.89 10.15 13.63
C LYS A 143 12.10 8.74 13.10
N GLN A 144 11.03 8.07 12.69
CA GLN A 144 11.06 6.70 12.15
C GLN A 144 11.84 6.63 10.84
N LEU A 145 11.84 7.71 10.05
CA LEU A 145 12.65 7.85 8.83
C LEU A 145 14.07 8.37 9.07
N GLU A 146 14.41 8.72 10.31
CA GLU A 146 15.69 9.35 10.69
C GLU A 146 15.97 10.60 9.82
N ILE A 147 14.98 11.49 9.69
CA ILE A 147 15.07 12.78 9.00
C ILE A 147 14.78 13.96 9.95
N PRO A 148 15.28 15.18 9.65
CA PRO A 148 14.97 16.35 10.46
C PRO A 148 13.46 16.60 10.56
N ILE A 149 13.00 16.94 11.77
CA ILE A 149 11.62 17.36 12.00
C ILE A 149 11.49 18.80 11.50
N THR A 150 10.70 18.99 10.46
CA THR A 150 10.33 20.30 9.91
C THR A 150 8.81 20.46 9.95
N PRO A 151 8.23 21.62 9.59
CA PRO A 151 6.79 21.70 9.38
C PRO A 151 6.36 20.85 8.16
N MET A 152 5.25 20.11 8.30
CA MET A 152 4.74 19.29 7.20
C MET A 152 4.32 20.17 6.01
N PRO A 153 4.86 19.94 4.80
CA PRO A 153 4.48 20.72 3.64
C PRO A 153 3.06 20.39 3.21
N LYS A 154 2.34 21.40 2.69
CA LYS A 154 1.02 21.21 2.09
C LYS A 154 1.17 20.52 0.73
N ILE A 155 0.74 19.27 0.67
CA ILE A 155 0.68 18.50 -0.58
C ILE A 155 -0.77 18.50 -1.06
N GLY A 156 -1.00 18.98 -2.29
CA GLY A 156 -2.32 18.96 -2.92
C GLY A 156 -2.80 17.54 -3.26
N GLU A 157 -3.91 17.45 -3.99
CA GLU A 157 -4.41 16.15 -4.45
C GLU A 157 -3.45 15.49 -5.44
N VAL A 158 -2.92 14.33 -5.07
CA VAL A 158 -1.96 13.56 -5.91
C VAL A 158 -2.68 12.51 -6.78
N ASN A 159 -3.96 12.20 -6.51
CA ASN A 159 -4.68 11.15 -7.22
C ASN A 159 -6.18 11.44 -7.28
N THR A 160 -6.70 11.63 -8.49
CA THR A 160 -8.08 12.03 -8.79
C THR A 160 -8.91 10.93 -9.45
N ARG A 161 -8.41 9.67 -9.46
CA ARG A 161 -9.12 8.58 -10.15
C ARG A 161 -10.46 8.28 -9.47
N LYS A 162 -11.53 8.28 -10.27
CA LYS A 162 -12.84 7.80 -9.85
C LYS A 162 -12.79 6.29 -9.62
N HIS A 163 -13.41 5.85 -8.54
CA HIS A 163 -13.61 4.44 -8.20
C HIS A 163 -14.97 4.29 -7.52
N LEU A 164 -15.38 3.05 -7.27
CA LEU A 164 -16.61 2.75 -6.55
C LEU A 164 -16.62 3.40 -5.15
N ASN A 165 -17.81 3.70 -4.64
CA ASN A 165 -18.02 4.01 -3.23
C ASN A 165 -18.57 2.75 -2.57
N LEU A 166 -17.71 2.04 -1.84
CA LEU A 166 -18.10 0.82 -1.12
C LEU A 166 -18.47 1.14 0.32
N SER A 167 -19.52 0.49 0.82
CA SER A 167 -19.90 0.41 2.22
C SER A 167 -19.47 -0.94 2.84
N TRP A 168 -19.61 -1.08 4.15
CA TRP A 168 -19.37 -2.38 4.81
C TRP A 168 -20.43 -3.41 4.43
N GLU A 169 -21.68 -2.96 4.26
CA GLU A 169 -22.81 -3.77 3.81
C GLU A 169 -22.57 -4.32 2.40
N ASP A 170 -21.93 -3.55 1.52
CA ASP A 170 -21.55 -4.05 0.18
C ASP A 170 -20.54 -5.20 0.28
N LEU A 171 -19.54 -5.08 1.17
CA LEU A 171 -18.56 -6.14 1.39
C LEU A 171 -19.21 -7.40 1.97
N GLU A 172 -20.12 -7.24 2.93
CA GLU A 172 -20.84 -8.36 3.56
C GLU A 172 -21.72 -9.12 2.58
N LYS A 173 -22.39 -8.41 1.66
CA LYS A 173 -23.20 -9.03 0.59
C LYS A 173 -22.34 -9.85 -0.37
N ILE A 174 -21.10 -9.43 -0.62
CA ILE A 174 -20.16 -10.15 -1.49
C ILE A 174 -19.63 -11.39 -0.78
N ASP A 175 -19.12 -11.21 0.44
CA ASP A 175 -18.58 -12.30 1.25
C ASP A 175 -18.51 -11.87 2.72
N LYS A 176 -19.48 -12.34 3.51
CA LYS A 176 -19.62 -12.01 4.93
C LYS A 176 -18.37 -12.36 5.75
N GLN A 177 -17.72 -13.48 5.46
CA GLN A 177 -16.54 -13.92 6.21
C GLN A 177 -15.36 -13.00 5.93
N LEU A 178 -15.09 -12.69 4.66
CA LEU A 178 -14.02 -11.76 4.29
C LEU A 178 -14.29 -10.34 4.81
N ALA A 179 -15.55 -9.88 4.79
CA ALA A 179 -15.91 -8.58 5.33
C ALA A 179 -15.58 -8.47 6.83
N GLU A 180 -15.93 -9.47 7.63
CA GLU A 180 -15.57 -9.51 9.06
C GLU A 180 -14.05 -9.57 9.27
N GLU A 181 -13.31 -10.32 8.46
CA GLU A 181 -11.85 -10.33 8.53
C GLU A 181 -11.24 -8.95 8.23
N ILE A 182 -11.77 -8.24 7.22
CA ILE A 182 -11.35 -6.88 6.89
C ILE A 182 -11.68 -5.95 8.05
N LYS A 183 -12.86 -6.04 8.66
CA LYS A 183 -13.23 -5.20 9.81
C LYS A 183 -12.29 -5.44 10.99
N LEU A 184 -12.00 -6.71 11.33
CA LEU A 184 -11.08 -7.05 12.41
C LEU A 184 -9.69 -6.46 12.16
N MET A 185 -9.16 -6.60 10.94
CA MET A 185 -7.87 -6.00 10.58
C MET A 185 -7.91 -4.47 10.56
N ALA A 186 -9.02 -3.87 10.12
CA ALA A 186 -9.20 -2.42 10.12
C ALA A 186 -9.24 -1.84 11.54
N ARG A 187 -9.93 -2.53 12.48
CA ARG A 187 -9.89 -2.18 13.91
C ARG A 187 -8.49 -2.31 14.50
N LYS A 188 -7.74 -3.36 14.13
CA LYS A 188 -6.32 -3.51 14.49
C LYS A 188 -5.45 -2.34 13.98
N TYR A 189 -5.85 -1.72 12.87
CA TYR A 189 -5.22 -0.51 12.32
C TYR A 189 -5.79 0.80 12.88
N GLY A 190 -6.73 0.74 13.82
CA GLY A 190 -7.35 1.91 14.46
C GLY A 190 -8.55 2.49 13.73
N TYR A 191 -9.01 1.89 12.63
CA TYR A 191 -10.22 2.35 11.93
C TYR A 191 -11.49 1.90 12.67
N LYS A 192 -12.51 2.77 12.63
CA LYS A 192 -13.88 2.41 13.02
C LYS A 192 -14.53 1.62 11.88
N THR A 193 -15.31 0.60 12.23
CA THR A 193 -15.92 -0.34 11.28
C THR A 193 -17.37 -0.60 11.63
#